data_AF-A0A352Z9P5-F1
#
_entry.id   AF-A0A352Z9P5-F1
#
_cell.length_a   1.000
_cell.length_b   1.000
_cell.length_c   1.000
_cell.angle_alpha   90.00
_cell.angle_beta   90.00
_cell.angle_gamma   90.00
#
_symmetry.space_group_name_H-M   'P 1'
#
loop_
_entity.id
_entity.type
_entity.pdbx_description
1 polymer ?
#
loop_
_entity_poly.entity_id
_entity_poly.type
_entity_poly.pdbx_seq_one_letter_code
_entity_poly.pdbx_strand_id
1 'polypeptide(L)' 'MKKDDTPVTDYQSSVAIQCWNCEATMKRIAYDTFYWFYRCPDCGKEKAQPREDRRVYDEKTMDK' A
#
# COMPACT_ATOMS: atom_id res chain seq x y z
N MET A 1 -29.57 -21.33 12.92
CA MET A 1 -29.77 -19.87 12.80
C MET A 1 -28.57 -19.20 13.46
N LYS A 2 -27.65 -18.66 12.66
CA LYS A 2 -27.25 -17.22 12.58
C LYS A 2 -26.48 -16.74 13.84
N LYS A 3 -25.26 -16.19 13.78
CA LYS A 3 -24.59 -15.42 12.72
C LYS A 3 -23.07 -15.60 12.80
N ASP A 4 -22.45 -15.84 11.66
CA ASP A 4 -21.02 -15.60 11.44
C ASP A 4 -20.76 -14.09 11.54
N ASP A 5 -20.26 -13.65 12.69
CA ASP A 5 -19.66 -12.32 12.86
C ASP A 5 -18.15 -12.47 12.57
N THR A 6 -17.84 -12.94 11.36
CA THR A 6 -16.51 -12.72 10.81
C THR A 6 -16.42 -11.22 10.54
N PRO A 7 -15.52 -10.46 11.18
CA PRO A 7 -15.24 -9.13 10.67
C PRO A 7 -14.75 -9.37 9.24
N VAL A 8 -15.54 -8.90 8.27
CA VAL A 8 -15.02 -8.55 6.95
C VAL A 8 -13.94 -7.52 7.24
N THR A 9 -12.72 -7.99 7.50
CA THR A 9 -11.55 -7.15 7.45
C THR A 9 -11.51 -6.72 6.01
N ASP A 10 -12.07 -5.52 5.79
CA ASP A 10 -11.92 -4.71 4.60
C ASP A 10 -10.52 -4.99 4.10
N TYR A 11 -10.44 -5.72 2.98
CA TYR A 11 -9.20 -6.05 2.30
C TYR A 11 -8.67 -4.78 1.63
N GLN A 12 -8.66 -3.69 2.38
CA GLN A 12 -7.79 -2.57 2.17
C GLN A 12 -6.41 -3.16 2.40
N SER A 13 -5.81 -3.69 1.33
CA SER A 13 -4.37 -3.86 1.21
C SER A 13 -3.68 -2.48 1.28
N SER A 14 -3.97 -1.69 2.32
CA SER A 14 -3.11 -0.62 2.77
C SER A 14 -1.88 -1.33 3.33
N VAL A 15 -0.92 -1.59 2.45
CA VAL A 15 0.43 -2.02 2.84
C VAL A 15 0.85 -1.08 3.97
N ALA A 16 0.90 -1.61 5.19
CA ALA A 16 1.26 -0.83 6.36
C ALA A 16 2.77 -0.59 6.28
N ILE A 17 3.16 0.58 5.77
CA ILE A 17 4.57 0.92 5.64
C ILE A 17 5.04 1.41 6.99
N GLN A 18 5.91 0.63 7.65
CA GLN A 18 6.58 1.09 8.86
C GLN A 18 7.67 2.10 8.50
N CYS A 19 7.77 3.15 9.29
CA CYS A 19 8.87 4.09 9.17
C CYS A 19 10.11 3.53 9.87
N TRP A 20 11.22 3.48 9.14
CA TRP A 20 12.50 2.95 9.62
C TRP A 20 13.15 3.77 10.75
N ASN A 21 12.58 4.92 11.10
CA ASN A 21 13.18 5.86 12.06
C ASN A 21 12.36 6.02 13.34
N CYS A 22 11.03 6.09 13.21
CA CYS A 22 10.10 6.33 14.32
C CYS A 22 9.32 5.06 14.72
N GLU A 23 9.50 3.94 14.01
CA GLU A 23 8.71 2.69 14.11
C GLU A 23 7.19 2.86 13.90
N ALA A 24 6.71 4.09 13.71
CA ALA A 24 5.33 4.39 13.43
C ALA A 24 4.92 3.97 12.02
N THR A 25 3.62 3.71 11.85
CA THR A 25 3.05 3.42 10.54
C THR A 25 2.93 4.71 9.72
N MET A 26 3.59 4.74 8.56
CA MET A 26 3.49 5.83 7.61
C MET A 26 2.09 5.88 6.99
N LYS A 27 1.54 7.09 6.87
CA LYS A 27 0.24 7.33 6.26
C LYS A 27 0.41 7.83 4.83
N ARG A 28 -0.44 7.36 3.92
CA ARG A 28 -0.47 7.85 2.54
C ARG A 28 -1.01 9.28 2.55
N ILE A 29 -0.23 10.21 1.98
CA ILE A 29 -0.57 11.64 1.94
C ILE A 29 -0.92 12.12 0.54
N ALA A 30 -0.40 11.45 -0.50
CA ALA A 30 -0.63 11.80 -1.89
C ALA A 30 -0.39 10.59 -2.80
N TYR A 31 -0.73 10.75 -4.07
CA TYR A 31 -0.41 9.78 -5.11
C TYR A 31 -0.28 10.48 -6.45
N ASP A 32 0.45 9.84 -7.35
CA ASP A 32 0.45 10.18 -8.76
C ASP A 32 0.15 8.94 -9.62
N THR A 33 0.45 9.07 -10.91
CA THR A 33 0.27 8.05 -11.94
C THR A 33 1.10 6.78 -11.69
N PHE A 34 2.25 6.89 -11.01
CA PHE A 34 3.25 5.84 -10.84
C PHE A 34 3.58 5.51 -9.39
N TYR A 35 3.36 6.44 -8.46
CA TYR A 35 3.79 6.37 -7.07
C TYR A 35 2.67 6.68 -6.07
N TRP A 36 2.76 6.00 -4.92
CA TRP A 36 2.10 6.32 -3.66
C TRP A 36 3.08 7.06 -2.76
N PHE A 37 2.70 8.22 -2.23
CA PHE A 37 3.52 9.00 -1.30
C PHE A 37 3.02 8.83 0.14
N TYR A 38 3.93 8.47 1.03
CA TYR A 38 3.66 8.23 2.45
C TYR A 38 4.51 9.15 3.33
N ARG A 39 4.00 9.48 4.52
CA ARG A 39 4.70 10.28 5.54
C ARG A 39 4.57 9.65 6.94
N CYS A 40 5.67 9.58 7.71
CA CYS A 40 5.61 9.24 9.14
C CYS A 40 5.00 10.44 9.89
N PRO A 41 3.92 10.24 10.68
CA PRO A 41 3.33 11.32 11.45
C PRO A 41 4.29 11.85 12.54
N ASP A 42 5.15 11.01 13.10
CA ASP A 42 5.94 11.35 14.28
C ASP A 42 7.28 12.01 13.93
N CYS A 43 8.00 11.51 12.92
CA CYS A 43 9.29 12.07 12.51
C CYS A 43 9.22 12.85 11.18
N GLY A 44 8.07 12.90 10.52
CA GLY A 44 7.86 13.66 9.29
C GLY A 44 8.58 13.13 8.05
N LYS A 45 9.26 11.97 8.12
CA LYS A 45 9.95 11.36 6.97
C LYS A 45 8.96 10.90 5.91
N GLU A 46 9.36 11.03 4.66
CA GLU A 46 8.52 10.69 3.51
C GLU A 46 9.13 9.52 2.71
N LYS A 47 8.25 8.72 2.09
CA LYS A 47 8.63 7.58 1.25
C LYS A 47 7.67 7.48 0.07
N ALA A 48 8.22 7.34 -1.13
CA ALA A 48 7.46 6.96 -2.32
C ALA A 48 7.50 5.43 -2.49
N GLN A 49 6.37 4.83 -2.85
CA GLN A 49 6.29 3.43 -3.28
C GLN A 49 5.69 3.36 -4.68
N PRO A 50 6.26 2.56 -5.60
CA PRO A 50 5.62 2.33 -6.88
C PRO A 50 4.23 1.74 -6.67
N ARG A 51 3.27 2.10 -7.52
CA ARG A 51 1.94 1.51 -7.46
C ARG A 51 1.96 0.15 -8.15
N GLU A 52 1.93 -0.92 -7.37
CA GLU A 52 1.85 -2.32 -7.86
C GLU A 52 0.49 -2.66 -8.50
N ASP A 53 -0.52 -1.78 -8.35
CA ASP A 53 -1.84 -1.93 -8.98
C ASP A 53 -1.78 -1.80 -10.51
N ARG A 54 -0.71 -1.18 -11.04
CA ARG A 54 -0.30 -1.38 -12.42
C ARG A 54 0.52 -2.64 -12.46
N ARG A 55 -0.12 -3.74 -12.86
CA ARG A 55 0.59 -4.84 -13.50
C ARG A 55 1.49 -4.18 -14.54
N VAL A 56 2.80 -4.15 -14.29
CA VAL A 56 3.75 -4.12 -15.40
C VAL A 56 3.29 -5.29 -16.25
N TYR A 57 2.73 -5.00 -17.43
CA TYR A 57 2.33 -6.04 -18.37
C TYR A 57 3.51 -7.00 -18.43
N ASP A 58 3.32 -8.18 -17.85
CA ASP A 58 4.34 -9.20 -17.80
C ASP A 58 4.66 -9.50 -19.27
N GLU A 59 5.82 -9.06 -19.76
CA GLU A 59 6.31 -9.29 -21.13
C GLU A 59 6.50 -10.80 -21.43
N LYS A 60 5.96 -11.69 -20.60
CA LYS A 60 6.00 -13.16 -20.73
C LYS A 60 4.76 -13.79 -21.36
N THR A 61 3.86 -13.01 -21.97
CA THR A 61 2.74 -13.57 -22.77
C THR A 61 2.77 -13.14 -24.25
N MET A 62 3.97 -12.97 -24.81
CA MET A 62 4.17 -13.22 -26.25
C MET A 62 4.62 -14.68 -26.43
N ASP A 63 3.67 -15.60 -26.24
CA ASP A 63 3.77 -16.95 -26.81
C ASP A 63 3.67 -16.76 -28.34
N LYS A 64 4.70 -17.24 -29.06
CA LYS A 64 4.86 -17.09 -30.50
C LYS A 64 4.60 -18.41 -31.19
#